data_AF-A0A6L3X522-F1
#
_entry.id   AF-A0A6L3X522-F1
#
_cell.length_a   1.000
_cell.length_b   1.000
_cell.length_c   1.000
_cell.angle_alpha   90.00
_cell.angle_beta   90.00
_cell.angle_gamma   90.00
#
_symmetry.space_group_name_H-M   'P 1'
#
loop_
_entity.id
_entity.type
_entity.pdbx_description
1 polymer ?
#
loop_
_entity_poly.entity_id
_entity_poly.type
_entity_poly.pdbx_seq_one_letter_code
_entity_poly.pdbx_strand_id
1 'polypeptide(L)' 'MYQDLIRNELNEAAETLANFLKDDANIHAIQRAAVLLADSFKAGGKVLSCGNGGSPRGAQHLA' A
#
# COMPACT_ATOMS: atom_id res chain seq x y z
N MET A 1 16.09 24.35 -13.38
CA MET A 1 14.68 24.63 -13.02
C MET A 1 13.91 23.36 -12.67
N TYR A 2 13.92 22.28 -13.46
CA TYR A 2 13.18 21.05 -13.10
C TYR A 2 13.93 20.06 -12.19
N GLN A 3 15.27 20.12 -12.12
CA GLN A 3 16.03 19.18 -11.28
C GLN A 3 15.66 19.30 -9.80
N ASP A 4 15.38 20.50 -9.32
CA ASP A 4 15.02 20.73 -7.91
C ASP A 4 13.61 20.24 -7.62
N LEU A 5 12.67 20.41 -8.56
CA LEU A 5 11.33 19.83 -8.46
C LEU A 5 11.41 18.30 -8.40
N ILE A 6 12.16 17.66 -9.30
CA ILE A 6 12.34 16.20 -9.30
C ILE A 6 12.93 15.72 -7.96
N ARG A 7 13.97 16.41 -7.43
CA ARG A 7 14.54 16.06 -6.13
C ARG A 7 13.54 16.23 -5.00
N ASN A 8 12.73 17.28 -5.02
CA ASN A 8 11.74 17.54 -3.98
C ASN A 8 10.66 16.45 -3.92
N GLU A 9 10.08 16.06 -5.06
CA GLU A 9 9.06 14.99 -5.11
C GLU A 9 9.61 13.65 -4.61
N LEU A 10 10.87 13.33 -4.96
CA LEU A 10 11.54 12.12 -4.47
C LEU A 10 11.79 12.18 -2.96
N ASN A 11 12.18 13.33 -2.43
CA ASN A 11 12.37 13.53 -0.99
C ASN A 11 11.04 13.46 -0.23
N GLU A 12 9.95 14.01 -0.77
CA GLU A 12 8.61 13.93 -0.19
C GLU A 12 8.12 12.47 -0.11
N ALA A 13 8.34 11.68 -1.17
CA ALA A 13 8.02 10.26 -1.16
C ALA A 13 8.84 9.48 -0.11
N ALA A 14 10.14 9.81 0.03
CA ALA A 14 11.00 9.21 1.03
C ALA A 14 10.58 9.56 2.47
N GLU A 15 10.21 10.81 2.73
CA GLU A 15 9.69 11.26 4.01
C GLU A 15 8.35 10.58 4.35
N THR A 16 7.45 10.49 3.37
CA THR A 16 6.17 9.79 3.52
C THR A 16 6.40 8.33 3.92
N LEU A 17 7.33 7.64 3.26
CA LEU A 17 7.69 6.26 3.62
C LEU A 17 8.28 6.18 5.03
N ALA A 18 9.19 7.09 5.40
CA ALA A 18 9.81 7.11 6.72
C ALA A 18 8.76 7.35 7.82
N ASN A 19 7.79 8.23 7.60
CA ASN A 19 6.72 8.49 8.54
C ASN A 19 5.76 7.30 8.66
N PHE A 20 5.41 6.65 7.54
CA PHE A 20 4.59 5.45 7.55
C PHE A 20 5.24 4.30 8.33
N LEU A 21 6.55 4.10 8.16
CA LEU A 21 7.33 3.05 8.84
C LEU A 21 7.52 3.28 10.34
N LYS A 22 7.50 4.54 10.81
CA LYS A 22 7.67 4.88 12.23
C LYS A 22 6.45 4.53 13.09
N ASP A 23 5.29 4.36 12.47
CA ASP A 23 4.06 4.01 13.17
C ASP A 23 3.85 2.49 13.14
N ASP A 24 4.10 1.85 14.27
CA ASP A 24 3.90 0.40 14.45
C ASP A 24 2.46 -0.04 14.14
N ALA A 25 1.46 0.86 14.28
CA ALA A 25 0.08 0.54 13.93
C ALA A 25 -0.07 0.22 12.43
N ASN A 26 0.73 0.84 11.56
CA ASN A 26 0.76 0.57 10.13
C ASN A 26 1.33 -0.83 9.85
N ILE A 27 2.42 -1.20 10.52
CA ILE A 27 3.03 -2.54 10.39
C ILE A 27 2.04 -3.61 10.87
N HIS A 28 1.39 -3.38 12.00
CA HIS A 28 0.35 -4.28 12.51
C HIS A 28 -0.86 -4.37 11.56
N ALA A 29 -1.27 -3.26 10.95
CA ALA A 29 -2.37 -3.27 9.99
C ALA A 29 -2.03 -4.11 8.74
N ILE A 30 -0.82 -3.98 8.20
CA ILE A 30 -0.33 -4.78 7.08
C ILE A 30 -0.35 -6.27 7.44
N GLN A 31 0.19 -6.64 8.61
CA GLN A 31 0.19 -8.03 9.07
C GLN A 31 -1.23 -8.58 9.19
N ARG A 32 -2.16 -7.84 9.82
CA ARG A 32 -3.55 -8.28 9.98
C ARG A 32 -4.25 -8.48 8.63
N ALA A 33 -4.03 -7.57 7.68
CA ALA A 33 -4.60 -7.70 6.33
C ALA A 33 -4.08 -8.96 5.63
N ALA A 34 -2.77 -9.23 5.69
CA ALA A 34 -2.17 -10.42 5.09
C ALA A 34 -2.70 -11.72 5.71
N VAL A 35 -2.81 -11.78 7.04
CA VAL A 35 -3.36 -12.94 7.76
C VAL A 35 -4.82 -13.18 7.38
N LEU A 36 -5.64 -12.14 7.36
CA LEU A 36 -7.06 -12.23 6.98
C LEU A 36 -7.24 -12.80 5.56
N LEU A 37 -6.46 -12.31 4.60
CA LEU A 37 -6.51 -12.78 3.22
C LEU A 37 -6.05 -14.24 3.12
N ALA A 38 -4.94 -14.60 3.78
CA ALA A 38 -4.44 -15.97 3.79
C ALA A 38 -5.45 -16.96 4.38
N ASP A 39 -6.11 -16.58 5.47
CA ASP A 39 -7.10 -17.42 6.13
C ASP A 39 -8.38 -17.56 5.28
N SER A 40 -8.80 -16.50 4.59
CA SER A 40 -9.87 -16.56 3.59
C SER A 40 -9.55 -17.57 2.50
N PHE A 41 -8.33 -17.54 1.93
CA PHE A 41 -7.94 -18.48 0.88
C PHE A 41 -7.85 -19.93 1.40
N LYS A 42 -7.31 -20.16 2.60
CA LYS A 42 -7.29 -21.50 3.22
C LYS A 42 -8.70 -22.07 3.43
N ALA A 43 -9.67 -21.20 3.70
CA ALA A 43 -11.08 -21.57 3.84
C ALA A 43 -11.81 -21.74 2.49
N GLY A 44 -11.10 -21.66 1.34
CA GLY A 44 -11.70 -21.73 0.01
C GLY A 44 -12.40 -20.44 -0.43
N GLY A 45 -12.17 -19.34 0.29
CA GLY A 45 -12.66 -18.01 -0.03
C GLY A 45 -11.86 -17.33 -1.16
N LYS A 46 -12.26 -16.11 -1.49
CA LYS A 46 -11.61 -15.25 -2.50
C LYS A 46 -11.61 -13.81 -2.04
N VAL A 47 -10.69 -13.01 -2.58
CA VAL A 47 -10.64 -11.55 -2.39
C VAL A 47 -11.26 -10.85 -3.59
N LEU A 48 -11.97 -9.75 -3.37
CA LEU A 48 -12.42 -8.85 -4.41
C LEU A 48 -11.83 -7.47 -4.11
N SER A 49 -11.06 -6.93 -5.05
CA SER A 49 -10.44 -5.61 -4.94
C SER A 49 -11.15 -4.61 -5.87
N CYS A 50 -11.30 -3.36 -5.42
CA CYS A 50 -11.87 -2.28 -6.24
C CYS A 50 -11.28 -0.92 -5.83
N GLY A 51 -11.33 0.06 -6.73
CA GLY A 51 -10.83 1.42 -6.49
C GLY A 51 -11.18 2.37 -7.63
N ASN A 52 -11.00 3.68 -7.40
CA ASN A 52 -11.31 4.75 -8.37
C ASN A 52 -10.05 5.57 -8.72
N GLY A 53 -10.00 6.18 -9.91
CA GLY A 53 -8.90 7.08 -10.30
C GLY A 53 -7.57 6.37 -10.56
N GLY A 54 -6.52 6.69 -9.79
CA GLY A 54 -5.21 6.02 -9.85
C GLY A 54 -5.15 4.67 -9.13
N SER A 55 -6.06 4.44 -8.18
CA SER A 55 -6.16 3.22 -7.36
C SER A 55 -6.64 1.92 -8.07
N PRO A 56 -7.37 1.92 -9.21
CA PRO A 56 -7.75 0.70 -9.92
C PRO A 56 -6.55 -0.14 -10.37
N ARG A 57 -5.42 0.49 -10.73
CA ARG A 57 -4.18 -0.25 -11.06
C ARG A 57 -3.64 -1.03 -9.87
N GLY A 58 -3.75 -0.47 -8.66
CA GLY A 58 -3.43 -1.16 -7.42
C GLY A 58 -4.39 -2.33 -7.15
N ALA A 59 -5.69 -2.12 -7.39
CA ALA A 59 -6.69 -3.18 -7.25
C ALA A 59 -6.46 -4.34 -8.23
N GLN A 60 -6.14 -4.04 -9.49
CA GLN A 60 -5.80 -5.05 -10.51
C GLN A 60 -4.50 -5.79 -10.21
N HIS A 61 -3.47 -5.10 -9.71
CA HIS A 61 -2.21 -5.75 -9.34
C HIS A 61 -2.37 -6.72 -8.16
N LEU A 62 -3.36 -6.48 -7.29
CA LEU A 62 -3.68 -7.33 -6.13
C LEU A 62 -4.55 -8.55 -6.48
N ALA A 63 -5.31 -8.50 -7.59
CA ALA A 63 -6.35 -9.48 -7.94
C ALA A 63 -5.81 -10.75 -8.59
#